data_AF-A0A6C1SJ70-F1
#
_entry.id   AF-A0A6C1SJ70-F1
#
_cell.length_a   1.000
_cell.length_b   1.000
_cell.length_c   1.000
_cell.angle_alpha   90.00
_cell.angle_beta   90.00
_cell.angle_gamma   90.00
#
_symmetry.space_group_name_H-M   'P 1'
#
loop_
_entity.id
_entity.type
_entity.pdbx_description
1 polymer ?
#
loop_
_entity_poly.entity_id
_entity_poly.type
_entity_poly.pdbx_seq_one_letter_code
_entity_poly.pdbx_strand_id
1 'polypeptide(L)' 'MTIGILDTVVLAKDLPQHGLKQGDVGAVVMLYHPDGLEVEFVTGDGHTQALLTLHITDVRPVGPRDILAVRTLDAA' A
#
# COMPACT_ATOMS: atom_id res chain seq x y z
N MET A 1 5.26 -4.68 15.66
CA MET A 1 3.92 -4.07 15.59
C MET A 1 3.14 -4.88 14.57
N THR A 2 1.92 -5.29 14.90
CA THR A 2 1.08 -6.14 14.03
C THR A 2 0.28 -5.25 13.09
N ILE A 3 0.19 -5.60 11.81
CA ILE A 3 -0.63 -4.89 10.82
C ILE A 3 -2.09 -5.33 10.98
N GLY A 4 -3.01 -4.36 11.10
CA GLY A 4 -4.45 -4.55 11.24
C GLY A 4 -5.27 -3.98 10.09
N ILE A 5 -6.59 -4.22 10.12
CA ILE A 5 -7.54 -3.56 9.21
C ILE A 5 -7.55 -2.07 9.51
N LEU A 6 -7.63 -1.24 8.46
CA LEU A 6 -7.53 0.22 8.45
C LEU A 6 -6.14 0.79 8.77
N ASP A 7 -5.13 -0.07 8.98
CA ASP A 7 -3.76 0.42 9.09
C ASP A 7 -3.27 0.92 7.74
N THR A 8 -2.52 2.02 7.79
CA THR A 8 -1.76 2.50 6.65
C THR A 8 -0.44 1.73 6.56
N VAL A 9 -0.14 1.21 5.37
CA VAL A 9 1.07 0.43 5.09
C VAL A 9 1.83 1.02 3.91
N VAL A 10 3.14 0.80 3.91
CA VAL A 10 4.05 1.24 2.85
C VAL A 10 4.46 0.01 2.04
N LEU A 11 4.29 0.09 0.72
CA LEU A 11 4.68 -0.97 -0.20
C LEU A 11 6.21 -1.14 -0.19
N ALA A 12 6.67 -2.37 -0.04
CA ALA A 12 8.10 -2.69 0.12
C ALA A 12 8.80 -3.04 -1.21
N LYS A 13 8.09 -3.11 -2.33
CA LYS A 13 8.61 -3.45 -3.66
C LYS A 13 7.88 -2.67 -4.76
N ASP A 14 8.50 -2.53 -5.93
CA ASP A 14 7.81 -1.97 -7.10
C ASP A 14 6.77 -2.95 -7.64
N LEU A 15 5.64 -2.42 -8.11
CA LEU A 15 4.60 -3.17 -8.81
C LEU A 15 4.20 -2.39 -10.08
N PRO A 16 5.10 -2.36 -11.11
CA PRO A 16 4.93 -1.50 -12.28
C PRO A 16 3.66 -1.80 -13.08
N GLN A 17 3.17 -3.04 -13.07
CA GLN A 17 1.91 -3.41 -13.73
C GLN A 17 0.66 -2.74 -13.10
N HIS A 18 0.80 -2.15 -11.92
CA HIS A 18 -0.24 -1.40 -11.22
C HIS A 18 0.12 0.10 -11.08
N GLY A 19 1.21 0.56 -11.71
CA GLY A 19 1.71 1.94 -11.57
C GLY A 19 2.26 2.28 -10.18
N LEU A 20 2.46 1.27 -9.32
CA LEU A 20 2.92 1.44 -7.95
C LEU A 20 4.45 1.27 -7.85
N LYS A 21 5.05 2.07 -6.97
CA LYS A 21 6.48 2.09 -6.65
C LYS A 21 6.66 1.74 -5.17
N GLN A 22 7.81 1.16 -4.83
CA GLN A 22 8.23 1.01 -3.45
C GLN A 22 8.12 2.37 -2.74
N GLY A 23 7.55 2.37 -1.54
CA GLY A 23 7.29 3.59 -0.78
C GLY A 23 5.87 4.14 -0.94
N ASP A 24 5.10 3.67 -1.94
CA ASP A 24 3.70 4.06 -2.06
C ASP A 24 2.89 3.58 -0.86
N VAL A 25 1.92 4.39 -0.48
CA VAL A 25 1.13 4.22 0.73
C VAL A 25 -0.25 3.70 0.36
N GLY A 26 -0.69 2.66 1.07
CA GLY A 26 -2.02 2.07 0.93
C GLY A 26 -2.66 1.83 2.29
N ALA A 27 -3.95 1.50 2.28
CA ALA A 27 -4.71 1.15 3.47
C ALA A 27 -5.13 -0.33 3.42
N VAL A 28 -4.95 -1.04 4.53
CA VAL A 28 -5.42 -2.43 4.65
C VAL A 28 -6.93 -2.44 4.79
N VAL A 29 -7.64 -3.07 3.86
CA VAL A 29 -9.11 -3.17 3.88
C VAL A 29 -9.58 -4.56 4.33
N MET A 30 -8.74 -5.60 4.20
CA MET A 30 -9.03 -6.96 4.66
C MET A 30 -7.76 -7.70 5.09
N LEU A 31 -7.89 -8.63 6.05
CA LEU A 31 -6.86 -9.58 6.45
C LEU A 31 -7.28 -11.00 6.04
N TYR A 32 -6.39 -11.70 5.34
CA TYR A 32 -6.55 -13.11 4.98
C TYR A 32 -5.59 -13.96 5.81
N HIS A 33 -6.09 -15.08 6.35
CA HIS A 33 -5.21 -16.05 6.98
C HIS A 33 -4.38 -16.82 5.93
N PRO A 34 -3.11 -17.15 6.23
CA PRO A 34 -2.39 -16.80 7.44
C PRO A 34 -1.70 -15.41 7.42
N ASP A 35 -1.41 -14.87 6.25
CA ASP A 35 -0.45 -13.79 6.04
C ASP A 35 -0.77 -12.90 4.83
N GLY A 36 -2.02 -12.96 4.33
CA GLY A 36 -2.50 -12.13 3.23
C GLY A 36 -3.14 -10.83 3.72
N LEU A 37 -2.94 -9.76 2.97
CA LEU A 37 -3.53 -8.45 3.19
C LEU A 37 -4.24 -8.02 1.90
N GLU A 38 -5.46 -7.50 1.99
CA GLU A 38 -6.00 -6.71 0.89
C GLU A 38 -5.69 -5.24 1.16
N VAL A 39 -4.96 -4.62 0.24
CA VAL A 39 -4.51 -3.24 0.38
C VAL A 39 -5.05 -2.41 -0.77
N GLU A 40 -5.74 -1.33 -0.42
CA GLU A 40 -6.19 -0.32 -1.37
C GLU A 40 -5.15 0.80 -1.48
N PHE A 41 -4.78 1.13 -2.70
CA PHE A 41 -3.95 2.28 -3.05
C PHE A 41 -4.82 3.31 -3.76
N VAL A 42 -4.80 4.54 -3.28
CA VAL A 42 -5.59 5.65 -3.84
C VAL A 42 -4.67 6.77 -4.32
N THR A 43 -5.11 7.51 -5.34
CA THR A 43 -4.53 8.79 -5.72
C THR A 43 -4.75 9.84 -4.63
N GLY A 44 -4.01 10.95 -4.70
CA GLY A 44 -4.12 12.03 -3.70
C GLY A 44 -5.51 12.71 -3.63
N ASP A 45 -6.33 12.58 -4.67
CA ASP A 45 -7.72 13.04 -4.71
C ASP A 45 -8.75 11.94 -4.38
N GLY A 46 -8.30 10.72 -4.04
CA GLY A 46 -9.12 9.65 -3.49
C GLY A 46 -9.66 8.64 -4.51
N HIS A 47 -9.19 8.64 -5.75
CA HIS A 47 -9.53 7.58 -6.71
C HIS A 47 -8.70 6.33 -6.48
N THR A 48 -9.34 5.16 -6.48
CA THR A 48 -8.62 3.88 -6.37
C THR A 48 -7.70 3.67 -7.58
N GLN A 49 -6.39 3.61 -7.32
CA GLN A 49 -5.36 3.22 -8.28
C GLN A 49 -5.26 1.70 -8.38
N ALA A 50 -5.31 1.00 -7.25
CA ALA A 50 -5.24 -0.46 -7.21
C ALA A 50 -5.84 -1.02 -5.92
N LEU A 51 -6.43 -2.22 -6.02
CA LEU A 51 -6.82 -3.04 -4.88
C LEU A 51 -6.16 -4.40 -5.04
N LEU A 52 -5.22 -4.73 -4.16
CA LEU A 52 -4.32 -5.86 -4.34
C LEU A 52 -4.30 -6.76 -3.10
N THR A 53 -4.36 -8.07 -3.33
CA THR A 53 -3.95 -9.05 -2.32
C THR A 53 -2.42 -9.14 -2.29
N LEU A 54 -1.83 -8.74 -1.18
CA LEU A 54 -0.39 -8.73 -0.92
C LEU A 54 -0.05 -9.68 0.22
N HIS A 55 1.18 -10.18 0.25
CA HIS A 55 1.69 -10.89 1.42
C HIS A 55 2.17 -9.90 2.48
N ILE A 56 2.12 -10.25 3.77
CA ILE A 56 2.58 -9.41 4.89
C ILE A 56 4.02 -8.87 4.69
N THR A 57 4.88 -9.61 3.98
CA THR A 57 6.27 -9.20 3.68
C THR A 57 6.40 -8.22 2.51
N ASP A 58 5.34 -8.01 1.74
CA ASP A 58 5.32 -7.05 0.63
C ASP A 58 5.08 -5.62 1.11
N VAL A 59 4.79 -5.44 2.40
CA VAL A 59 4.52 -4.15 3.01
C VAL A 59 5.26 -4.00 4.34
N ARG A 60 5.33 -2.77 4.83
CA ARG A 60 5.73 -2.47 6.20
C ARG A 60 4.76 -1.47 6.85
N PRO A 61 4.68 -1.42 8.19
CA PRO A 61 4.00 -0.33 8.87
C PRO A 61 4.64 1.02 8.53
N VAL A 62 3.84 2.09 8.56
CA VAL A 62 4.35 3.46 8.58
C VAL A 62 5.11 3.69 9.89
N GLY A 63 6.33 4.21 9.78
CA GLY A 63 7.23 4.47 10.90
C GLY A 63 7.21 5.94 11.37
N PRO A 64 7.74 6.24 12.57
CA PRO A 64 7.71 7.58 13.16
C PRO A 64 8.60 8.62 12.45
N ARG A 65 9.35 8.21 11.43
CA ARG A 65 10.21 9.08 10.62
C ARG A 65 9.80 9.12 9.15
N ASP A 66 8.67 8.49 8.81
CA ASP A 66 8.13 8.57 7.45
C ASP A 66 7.44 9.92 7.25
N ILE A 67 7.53 10.44 6.04
CA ILE A 67 6.82 11.63 5.58
C ILE A 67 6.00 11.20 4.37
N LEU A 68 4.69 11.49 4.39
CA LEU A 68 3.85 11.27 3.23
C LEU A 68 4.24 12.27 2.13
N ALA A 69 4.60 11.75 0.97
CA ALA A 69 4.97 12.51 -0.21
C ALA A 69 4.04 12.15 -1.37
N VAL A 70 3.73 13.14 -2.20
CA VAL A 70 2.92 12.96 -3.40
C VAL A 70 3.83 12.89 -4.62
N ARG A 71 3.54 11.94 -5.51
CA ARG A 71 4.13 11.85 -6.85
C ARG A 71 3.02 11.73 -7.88
N THR A 72 3.27 12.23 -9.09
CA THR A 72 2.40 11.95 -10.23
C THR A 72 2.57 10.49 -10.64
N LEU A 73 1.46 9.82 -10.97
CA LEU A 73 1.50 8.51 -11.58
C LEU A 73 1.98 8.64 -13.03
N ASP A 74 2.83 7.71 -13.45
CA ASP A 74 3.19 7.63 -14.86
C ASP A 74 1.93 7.20 -15.63
N ALA A 75 1.66 7.81 -16.79
CA ALA A 75 0.52 7.41 -17.61
C ALA A 75 0.63 5.91 -17.95
N ALA A 76 -0.49 5.18 -17.80
CA ALA A 76 -0.58 3.77 -18.15
C ALA A 76 -0.33 3.51 -19.64
#